data_AF-W9V0G8-F1
#
_entry.id   AF-W9V0G8-F1
#
_cell.length_a   1.000
_cell.length_b   1.000
_cell.length_c   1.000
_cell.angle_alpha   90.00
_cell.angle_beta   90.00
_cell.angle_gamma   90.00
#
_symmetry.space_group_name_H-M   'P 1'
#
loop_
_entity.id
_entity.type
_entity.pdbx_description
1 polymer ?
#
loop_
_entity_poly.entity_id
_entity_poly.type
_entity_poly.pdbx_seq_one_letter_code
_entity_poly.pdbx_strand_id
1 'polypeptide(L)'
;MEQELQENPLLLDTYRQQQQAYVNLRWELMDPDDRRLIEAQGFGDLFNTLGIGGIAQWDKVRCLHMQYAHHLVAENLIGQRLDQEFALNERRLNF
;
A
#
# COMPACT_ATOMS: atom_id res chain seq x y z
N MET A 1 -11.99 5.44 9.73
CA MET A 1 -11.20 4.91 8.59
C MET A 1 -11.35 3.40 8.44
N GLU A 2 -10.80 2.55 9.33
CA GLU A 2 -11.01 1.08 9.21
C GLU A 2 -12.47 0.66 9.35
N GLN A 3 -13.21 1.23 10.31
CA GLN A 3 -14.65 0.95 10.44
C GLN A 3 -15.41 1.31 9.15
N GLU A 4 -15.12 2.47 8.58
CA GLU A 4 -15.73 2.94 7.32
C GLU A 4 -15.39 2.03 6.13
N LEU A 5 -14.15 1.51 6.06
CA LEU A 5 -13.76 0.49 5.08
C LEU A 5 -14.59 -0.78 5.23
N GLN A 6 -14.85 -1.23 6.46
CA GLN A 6 -15.62 -2.45 6.72
C GLN A 6 -17.11 -2.28 6.41
N GLU A 7 -17.65 -1.09 6.65
CA GLU A 7 -19.05 -0.76 6.42
C GLU A 7 -19.37 -0.43 4.96
N ASN A 8 -18.35 -0.14 4.14
CA ASN A 8 -18.52 0.24 2.73
C ASN A 8 -17.80 -0.74 1.78
N PRO A 9 -18.52 -1.71 1.18
CA PRO A 9 -17.94 -2.71 0.30
C PRO A 9 -17.21 -2.13 -0.93
N LEU A 10 -17.65 -0.98 -1.45
CA LEU A 10 -16.99 -0.34 -2.60
C LEU A 10 -15.64 0.26 -2.22
N LEU A 11 -15.55 0.85 -1.03
CA LEU A 11 -14.27 1.35 -0.51
C LEU A 11 -13.32 0.20 -0.19
N LEU A 12 -13.85 -0.90 0.38
CA LEU A 12 -13.05 -2.10 0.64
C LEU A 12 -12.49 -2.71 -0.65
N ASP A 13 -13.30 -2.82 -1.71
CA ASP A 13 -12.85 -3.34 -2.99
C ASP A 13 -11.78 -2.44 -3.61
N THR A 14 -12.00 -1.12 -3.59
CA THR A 14 -11.01 -0.13 -4.05
C THR A 14 -9.70 -0.27 -3.26
N TYR A 15 -9.78 -0.42 -1.94
CA TYR A 15 -8.61 -0.60 -1.09
C TYR A 15 -7.86 -1.90 -1.44
N ARG A 16 -8.56 -3.02 -1.67
CA ARG A 16 -7.95 -4.28 -2.10
C ARG A 16 -7.27 -4.17 -3.46
N GLN A 17 -7.89 -3.47 -4.41
CA GLN A 17 -7.29 -3.21 -5.71
C GLN A 17 -6.00 -2.39 -5.59
N GLN A 18 -5.95 -1.41 -4.68
CA GLN A 18 -4.73 -0.63 -4.40
C GLN A 18 -3.62 -1.49 -3.78
N GLN A 19 -3.97 -2.45 -2.91
CA GLN A 19 -2.99 -3.44 -2.41
C GLN A 19 -2.41 -4.28 -3.53
N GLN A 20 -3.27 -4.79 -4.43
CA GLN A 20 -2.83 -5.56 -5.60
C GLN A 20 -1.97 -4.72 -6.55
N ALA A 21 -2.36 -3.47 -6.80
CA ALA A 21 -1.61 -2.55 -7.64
C ALA A 21 -0.20 -2.30 -7.08
N TYR A 22 -0.09 -2.12 -5.75
CA TYR A 22 1.21 -2.03 -5.08
C TYR A 22 2.06 -3.29 -5.26
N VAL A 23 1.48 -4.49 -5.11
CA VAL A 23 2.18 -5.76 -5.36
C VAL A 23 2.70 -5.83 -6.80
N ASN A 24 1.85 -5.49 -7.77
CA ASN A 24 2.20 -5.51 -9.18
C ASN A 24 3.34 -4.54 -9.49
N LEU A 25 3.22 -3.29 -9.03
CA LEU A 25 4.24 -2.26 -9.25
C LEU A 25 5.57 -2.63 -8.58
N ARG A 26 5.53 -3.22 -7.39
CA ARG A 26 6.74 -3.73 -6.72
C ARG A 26 7.45 -4.76 -7.58
N TRP A 27 6.73 -5.71 -8.18
CA TRP A 27 7.32 -6.71 -9.06
C TRP A 27 7.84 -6.12 -10.37
N GLU A 28 7.15 -5.13 -10.92
CA GLU A 28 7.55 -4.43 -12.14
C GLU A 28 8.87 -3.66 -11.94
N LEU A 29 9.02 -3.00 -10.80
CA LEU A 29 10.20 -2.19 -10.47
C LEU A 29 11.34 -2.98 -9.81
N MET A 30 11.15 -4.26 -9.51
CA MET A 30 12.14 -5.08 -8.83
C MET A 30 13.34 -5.34 -9.74
N ASP A 31 14.55 -5.24 -9.18
CA ASP A 31 15.74 -5.63 -9.90
C ASP A 31 15.64 -7.11 -10.34
N PRO A 32 15.95 -7.45 -11.60
CA PRO A 32 15.86 -8.83 -12.08
C PRO A 32 16.69 -9.83 -11.27
N ASP A 33 17.82 -9.41 -10.68
CA ASP A 33 18.67 -10.28 -9.87
C ASP A 33 18.03 -10.56 -8.51
N ASP A 34 17.42 -9.55 -7.89
CA ASP A 34 16.65 -9.69 -6.65
C ASP A 34 15.43 -10.59 -6.87
N ARG A 35 14.71 -10.40 -7.98
CA ARG A 35 13.58 -11.25 -8.36
C ARG A 35 13.98 -12.72 -8.47
N ARG A 36 15.09 -13.01 -9.16
CA ARG A 36 15.61 -14.38 -9.28
C ARG A 36 15.98 -14.98 -7.92
N LEU A 37 16.59 -14.19 -7.03
CA LEU A 37 16.95 -14.64 -5.69
C LEU A 37 15.72 -14.97 -4.84
N ILE A 38 14.71 -14.09 -4.86
CA ILE A 38 13.43 -14.27 -4.15
C ILE A 38 12.74 -15.54 -4.61
N GLU A 39 12.66 -15.76 -5.93
CA GLU A 39 12.06 -16.96 -6.51
C GLU A 39 12.86 -18.22 -6.13
N ALA A 40 14.21 -18.20 -6.24
CA ALA A 40 15.06 -19.33 -5.89
C ALA A 40 15.02 -19.71 -4.40
N GLN A 41 14.77 -18.73 -3.52
CA GLN A 41 14.62 -18.96 -2.09
C GLN A 41 13.19 -19.39 -1.67
N GLY A 42 12.25 -19.44 -2.62
CA GLY A 42 10.86 -19.82 -2.34
C GLY A 42 10.03 -18.71 -1.68
N PHE A 43 10.44 -17.45 -1.81
CA PHE A 43 9.74 -16.30 -1.22
C PHE A 43 8.71 -15.65 -2.16
N GLY A 44 8.55 -16.15 -3.39
CA GLY A 44 7.63 -15.58 -4.39
C GLY A 44 6.20 -15.39 -3.86
N ASP A 45 5.63 -16.40 -3.20
CA ASP A 45 4.27 -16.33 -2.66
C ASP A 45 4.12 -15.26 -1.56
N LEU A 46 5.17 -15.07 -0.74
CA LEU A 46 5.18 -14.01 0.27
C LEU A 46 5.12 -12.64 -0.42
N PHE A 47 5.93 -12.43 -1.46
CA PHE A 47 5.91 -11.19 -2.24
C PHE A 47 4.66 -11.03 -3.12
N ASN A 48 3.81 -12.04 -3.27
CA ASN A 48 2.50 -11.91 -3.91
C ASN A 48 1.37 -11.57 -2.94
N THR A 49 1.54 -11.86 -1.65
CA THR A 49 0.49 -11.72 -0.62
C THR A 49 0.67 -10.48 0.25
N LEU A 50 1.89 -9.96 0.37
CA LEU A 50 2.18 -8.78 1.18
C LEU A 50 1.90 -7.47 0.41
N GLY A 51 0.85 -6.77 0.82
CA GLY A 51 0.48 -5.44 0.33
C GLY A 51 1.32 -4.31 0.95
N ILE A 52 0.82 -3.08 0.86
CA ILE A 52 1.44 -1.84 1.36
C ILE A 52 1.80 -2.00 2.84
N GLY A 53 3.07 -1.78 3.17
CA GLY A 53 3.57 -1.92 4.54
C GLY A 53 3.66 -3.37 5.05
N GLY A 54 3.65 -4.36 4.14
CA GLY A 54 3.84 -5.77 4.47
C GLY A 54 2.60 -6.42 5.08
N ILE A 55 1.39 -6.00 4.69
CA ILE A 55 0.14 -6.55 5.22
C ILE A 55 -0.40 -7.69 4.36
N ALA A 56 -0.74 -8.82 4.98
CA ALA A 56 -1.40 -9.95 4.31
C ALA A 56 -2.94 -9.86 4.35
N GLN A 57 -3.51 -9.15 5.32
CA GLN A 57 -4.95 -8.96 5.48
C GLN A 57 -5.38 -7.65 4.82
N TRP A 58 -5.80 -7.71 3.55
CA TRP A 58 -6.11 -6.51 2.75
C TRP A 58 -7.46 -5.85 3.07
N ASP A 59 -8.07 -6.22 4.19
CA ASP A 59 -9.26 -5.59 4.78
C ASP A 59 -8.95 -4.79 6.05
N LYS A 60 -7.66 -4.66 6.38
CA LYS A 60 -7.16 -3.88 7.51
C LYS A 60 -6.11 -2.87 7.08
N VAL A 61 -5.99 -1.80 7.85
CA VAL A 61 -4.97 -0.76 7.66
C VAL A 61 -3.91 -0.94 8.74
N ARG A 62 -2.69 -1.35 8.34
CA ARG A 62 -1.60 -1.60 9.30
C ARG A 62 -1.06 -0.32 9.94
N CYS A 63 -0.27 0.45 9.19
CA CYS A 63 0.36 1.67 9.66
C CYS A 63 0.14 2.79 8.64
N LEU A 64 -0.36 3.92 9.14
CA LEU A 64 -0.68 5.09 8.30
C LEU A 64 0.56 5.64 7.57
N HIS A 65 1.75 5.55 8.17
CA HIS A 65 2.97 6.04 7.53
C HIS A 65 3.32 5.29 6.24
N MET A 66 3.05 3.97 6.15
CA MET A 66 3.34 3.21 4.92
C MET A 66 2.31 3.52 3.84
N GLN A 67 1.05 3.70 4.23
CA GLN A 67 -0.01 4.15 3.31
C GLN A 67 0.30 5.55 2.77
N TYR A 68 0.74 6.47 3.63
CA TYR A 68 1.10 7.81 3.22
C TYR A 68 2.37 7.84 2.36
N ALA A 69 3.41 7.09 2.73
CA ALA A 69 4.62 6.97 1.91
C ALA A 69 4.31 6.40 0.52
N HIS A 70 3.44 5.39 0.43
CA HIS A 70 2.96 4.88 -0.85
C HIS A 70 2.19 5.96 -1.63
N HIS A 71 1.30 6.72 -0.98
CA HIS A 71 0.51 7.80 -1.60
C HIS A 71 1.36 8.88 -2.26
N LEU A 72 2.53 9.18 -1.70
CA LEU A 72 3.48 10.13 -2.28
C LEU A 72 4.07 9.66 -3.63
N VAL A 73 3.99 8.35 -3.93
CA VAL A 73 4.52 7.75 -5.17
C VAL A 73 3.39 7.28 -6.09
N ALA A 74 2.33 6.72 -5.52
CA ALA A 74 1.14 6.25 -6.20
C ALA A 74 -0.08 6.47 -5.30
N GLU A 75 -1.09 7.15 -5.82
CA GLU A 75 -2.26 7.52 -5.04
C GLU A 75 -2.94 6.30 -4.39
N ASN A 76 -3.34 6.45 -3.13
CA ASN A 76 -4.21 5.47 -2.48
C ASN A 76 -5.23 6.14 -1.57
N LEU A 77 -6.31 5.42 -1.31
CA LEU A 77 -7.48 5.91 -0.58
C LEU A 77 -7.11 6.45 0.81
N ILE A 78 -6.21 5.76 1.50
CA ILE A 78 -5.80 6.13 2.86
C ILE A 78 -4.96 7.39 2.85
N GLY A 79 -3.99 7.50 1.95
CA GLY A 79 -3.17 8.70 1.83
C GLY A 79 -3.96 9.94 1.43
N GLN A 80 -4.88 9.81 0.47
CA GLN A 80 -5.82 10.88 0.11
C GLN A 80 -6.65 11.34 1.31
N ARG A 81 -7.12 10.40 2.13
CA ARG A 81 -7.88 10.73 3.35
C ARG A 81 -7.00 11.44 4.38
N LEU A 82 -5.74 11.04 4.54
CA LEU A 82 -4.80 11.72 5.43
C LEU A 82 -4.49 13.16 4.97
N ASP A 83 -4.37 13.38 3.67
CA ASP A 83 -4.27 14.72 3.11
C ASP A 83 -5.51 15.56 3.45
N GLN A 84 -6.71 15.02 3.25
CA GLN A 84 -7.96 15.73 3.54
C GLN A 84 -8.15 16.04 5.03
N GLU A 85 -7.84 15.10 5.92
CA GLU A 85 -8.08 15.24 7.36
C GLU A 85 -7.04 16.15 8.05
N PHE A 86 -5.78 16.13 7.59
CA PHE A 86 -4.68 16.80 8.29
C PHE A 86 -3.95 17.87 7.47
N ALA A 87 -4.37 18.07 6.21
CA ALA A 87 -3.73 18.94 5.22
C ALA A 87 -2.24 18.61 5.06
N LEU A 88 -1.87 17.32 5.07
CA LEU A 88 -0.46 16.88 5.04
C LEU A 88 0.26 17.36 3.76
N ASN A 89 -0.42 17.29 2.62
CA ASN A 89 0.02 17.83 1.33
C ASN A 89 0.29 19.35 1.33
N GLU A 90 -0.25 20.09 2.29
CA GLU A 90 -0.05 21.54 2.41
C GLU A 90 1.05 21.90 3.43
N ARG A 91 1.54 20.93 4.19
CA ARG A 91 2.58 21.16 5.20
C ARG A 91 3.94 21.38 4.54
N ARG A 92 4.57 22.50 4.87
CA ARG A 92 6.00 22.72 4.58
C ARG A 92 6.84 22.12 5.69
N LEU A 93 7.78 21.25 5.34
CA LEU A 93 8.82 20.80 6.26
C LEU A 93 9.87 21.91 6.36
N ASN A 94 10.02 22.47 7.56
CA ASN A 94 11.11 23.38 7.87
C ASN A 94 12.28 22.52 8.37
N PHE A 95 13.40 22.56 7.66
CA PHE A 95 14.65 21.88 8.00
C PHE A 95 15.69 22.88 8.53
#